data_AF-A0A9J6DUZ4-F1
#
_entry.id   AF-A0A9J6DUZ4-F1
#
_cell.length_a   1.000
_cell.length_b   1.000
_cell.length_c   1.000
_cell.angle_alpha   90.00
_cell.angle_beta   90.00
_cell.angle_gamma   90.00
#
_symmetry.space_group_name_H-M   'P 1'
#
loop_
_entity.id
_entity.type
_entity.pdbx_description
1 polymer ?
#
loop_
_entity_poly.entity_id
_entity_poly.type
_entity_poly.pdbx_seq_one_letter_code
_entity_poly.pdbx_strand_id
1 'polypeptide(L)'
;MYGASDITTDLIDGYASLHDGAHVQLLLRTSGETRLSDFLLLQSSHARLHFEPKNLPEIGFADYVWALIDYQLQHHKLQVESHAPAAPIGTAIDQTLRKRSFLNHIRAENATLARTART
;
A
#
# COMPACT_ATOMS: atom_id res chain seq x y z
N MET A 1 -23.72 -24.33 7.09
CA MET A 1 -24.03 -22.89 7.14
C MET A 1 -22.90 -22.22 7.89
N TYR A 2 -22.31 -21.17 7.34
CA TYR A 2 -21.36 -20.35 8.08
C TYR A 2 -22.10 -19.51 9.12
N GLY A 3 -21.57 -19.46 10.34
CA GLY A 3 -21.99 -18.54 11.39
C GLY A 3 -21.20 -17.22 11.30
N ALA A 4 -21.58 -16.22 12.11
CA ALA A 4 -20.86 -14.95 12.17
C ALA A 4 -19.39 -15.11 12.64
N SER A 5 -19.10 -16.14 13.43
CA SER A 5 -17.76 -16.50 13.89
C SER A 5 -16.83 -16.96 12.76
N ASP A 6 -17.39 -17.37 11.62
CA ASP A 6 -16.64 -17.99 10.54
C ASP A 6 -16.17 -16.96 9.50
N ILE A 7 -16.57 -15.69 9.67
CA ILE A 7 -16.17 -14.59 8.79
C ILE A 7 -14.74 -14.15 9.15
N THR A 8 -13.78 -14.63 8.36
CA THR A 8 -12.35 -14.30 8.49
C THR A 8 -11.88 -13.40 7.34
N THR A 9 -10.70 -12.80 7.47
CA THR A 9 -10.04 -12.08 6.38
C THR A 9 -9.80 -12.98 5.17
N ASP A 10 -9.37 -14.22 5.42
CA ASP A 10 -9.11 -15.21 4.38
C ASP A 10 -10.40 -15.58 3.62
N LEU A 11 -11.53 -15.65 4.33
CA LEU A 11 -12.83 -15.86 3.70
C LEU A 11 -13.18 -14.68 2.78
N ILE A 12 -13.02 -13.44 3.26
CA ILE A 12 -13.30 -12.24 2.47
C ILE A 12 -12.37 -12.18 1.25
N ASP A 13 -11.08 -12.46 1.42
CA ASP A 13 -10.10 -12.51 0.34
C ASP A 13 -10.49 -13.57 -0.70
N GLY A 14 -10.95 -14.75 -0.27
CA GLY A 14 -11.43 -15.81 -1.15
C GLY A 14 -12.67 -15.44 -1.98
N TYR A 15 -13.44 -14.43 -1.58
CA TYR A 15 -14.57 -13.91 -2.35
C TYR A 15 -14.24 -12.64 -3.16
N ALA A 16 -13.03 -12.09 -3.02
CA ALA A 16 -12.62 -10.94 -3.80
C ALA A 16 -12.51 -11.30 -5.29
N SER A 17 -12.82 -10.36 -6.18
CA SER A 17 -12.79 -10.61 -7.63
C SER A 17 -11.41 -11.00 -8.19
N LEU A 18 -10.33 -10.77 -7.42
CA LEU A 18 -8.94 -11.08 -7.77
C LEU A 18 -8.31 -12.10 -6.81
N HIS A 19 -9.12 -12.96 -6.18
CA HIS A 19 -8.65 -13.97 -5.22
C HIS A 19 -7.65 -14.98 -5.83
N ASP A 20 -7.77 -15.28 -7.11
CA ASP A 20 -6.85 -16.15 -7.84
C ASP A 20 -5.51 -15.46 -8.19
N GLY A 21 -5.43 -14.14 -8.00
CA GLY A 21 -4.24 -13.34 -8.27
C GLY A 21 -3.33 -13.19 -7.06
N ALA A 22 -2.04 -12.97 -7.30
CA ALA A 22 -1.13 -12.58 -6.23
C ALA A 22 -1.48 -11.19 -5.66
N HIS A 23 -1.26 -10.99 -4.36
CA HIS A 23 -1.38 -9.67 -3.74
C HIS A 23 -0.46 -8.64 -4.41
N VAL A 24 -0.90 -7.38 -4.39
CA VAL A 24 -0.13 -6.28 -4.96
C VAL A 24 1.06 -6.00 -4.05
N GLN A 25 2.27 -6.03 -4.61
CA GLN A 25 3.50 -5.74 -3.86
C GLN A 25 4.00 -4.30 -4.06
N LEU A 26 3.74 -3.73 -5.23
CA LEU A 26 4.08 -2.34 -5.58
C LEU A 26 2.90 -1.73 -6.33
N LEU A 27 2.41 -0.60 -5.84
CA LEU A 27 1.38 0.21 -6.48
C LEU A 27 1.99 1.54 -6.93
N LEU A 28 2.09 1.72 -8.25
CA LEU A 28 2.52 2.99 -8.86
C LEU A 28 1.31 3.88 -9.14
N ARG A 29 1.33 5.12 -8.64
CA ARG A 29 0.29 6.13 -8.86
C ARG A 29 0.91 7.38 -9.49
N THR A 30 0.35 7.82 -10.60
CA THR A 30 0.91 8.89 -11.44
C THR A 30 0.19 10.21 -11.22
N SER A 31 0.60 11.25 -11.96
CA SER A 31 -0.01 12.59 -12.00
C SER A 31 0.10 13.37 -10.68
N GLY A 32 1.04 13.00 -9.82
CA GLY A 32 1.29 13.70 -8.54
C GLY A 32 0.21 13.53 -7.47
N GLU A 33 -0.72 12.61 -7.68
CA GLU A 33 -1.86 12.41 -6.79
C GLU A 33 -1.54 11.43 -5.66
N THR A 34 -1.69 11.88 -4.41
CA THR A 34 -1.31 11.10 -3.22
C THR A 34 -2.51 10.42 -2.59
N ARG A 35 -3.27 9.69 -3.42
CA ARG A 35 -4.48 8.93 -3.03
C ARG A 35 -4.62 7.63 -3.84
N LEU A 36 -5.29 6.65 -3.25
CA LEU A 36 -5.57 5.36 -3.89
C LEU A 36 -6.79 5.38 -4.81
N SER A 37 -7.71 6.34 -4.63
CA SER A 37 -8.93 6.47 -5.44
C SER A 37 -9.77 5.18 -5.53
N ASP A 38 -9.89 4.48 -4.40
CA ASP A 38 -10.65 3.21 -4.29
C ASP A 38 -10.15 2.08 -5.21
N PHE A 39 -8.85 2.09 -5.51
CA PHE A 39 -8.23 1.08 -6.36
C PHE A 39 -7.50 0.02 -5.53
N LEU A 40 -7.94 -1.24 -5.66
CA LEU A 40 -7.31 -2.44 -5.08
C LEU A 40 -7.00 -2.32 -3.57
N LEU A 41 -7.89 -1.74 -2.78
CA LEU A 41 -7.62 -1.42 -1.37
C LEU A 41 -7.24 -2.67 -0.54
N LEU A 42 -7.94 -3.78 -0.73
CA LEU A 42 -7.68 -5.02 0.00
C LEU A 42 -6.38 -5.67 -0.48
N GLN A 43 -6.21 -5.78 -1.79
CA GLN A 43 -5.06 -6.42 -2.43
C GLN A 43 -3.76 -5.62 -2.24
N SER A 44 -3.83 -4.30 -2.03
CA SER A 44 -2.68 -3.41 -1.81
C SER A 44 -2.46 -3.04 -0.34
N SER A 45 -3.12 -3.73 0.59
CA SER A 45 -3.04 -3.46 2.04
C SER A 45 -1.61 -3.44 2.61
N HIS A 46 -0.69 -4.21 2.01
CA HIS A 46 0.73 -4.27 2.37
C HIS A 46 1.65 -3.90 1.20
N ALA A 47 1.11 -3.29 0.15
CA ALA A 47 1.89 -2.88 -1.01
C ALA A 47 2.77 -1.67 -0.67
N ARG A 48 3.95 -1.61 -1.30
CA ARG A 48 4.70 -0.37 -1.44
C ARG A 48 3.90 0.60 -2.30
N LEU A 49 3.68 1.83 -1.82
CA LEU A 49 3.03 2.88 -2.60
C LEU A 49 4.09 3.80 -3.20
N HIS A 50 4.12 3.96 -4.52
CA HIS A 50 5.03 4.88 -5.20
C HIS A 50 4.22 5.95 -5.94
N PHE A 51 4.39 7.21 -5.56
CA PHE A 51 3.69 8.34 -6.17
C PHE A 51 4.62 9.08 -7.12
N GLU A 52 4.35 8.95 -8.41
CA GLU A 52 5.08 9.57 -9.51
C GLU A 52 4.41 10.91 -9.91
N PRO A 53 5.13 12.04 -9.83
CA PRO A 53 4.61 13.35 -10.26
C PRO A 53 4.24 13.41 -11.74
N LYS A 54 4.94 12.68 -12.62
CA LYS A 54 4.69 12.70 -14.07
C LYS A 54 3.31 12.17 -14.43
N ASN A 55 2.73 12.71 -15.51
CA ASN A 55 1.51 12.15 -16.08
C ASN A 55 1.78 10.82 -16.77
N LEU A 56 0.76 9.96 -16.86
CA LEU A 56 0.90 8.64 -17.47
C LEU A 56 1.55 8.65 -18.87
N PRO A 57 1.22 9.57 -19.80
CA PRO A 57 1.85 9.61 -21.13
C PRO A 57 3.33 10.02 -21.11
N GLU A 58 3.82 10.61 -20.02
CA GLU A 58 5.18 11.13 -19.87
C GLU A 58 6.11 10.13 -19.16
N ILE A 59 5.56 9.04 -18.61
CA ILE A 59 6.32 8.03 -17.89
C ILE A 59 7.15 7.21 -18.86
N GLY A 60 8.45 7.09 -18.57
CA GLY A 60 9.40 6.27 -19.30
C GLY A 60 9.86 5.06 -18.52
N PHE A 61 10.66 4.21 -19.17
CA PHE A 61 11.25 3.02 -18.56
C PHE A 61 12.04 3.32 -17.27
N ALA A 62 12.79 4.44 -17.26
CA ALA A 62 13.58 4.83 -16.10
C ALA A 62 12.72 5.07 -14.84
N ASP A 63 11.51 5.61 -15.00
CA ASP A 63 10.59 5.88 -13.89
C ASP A 63 10.09 4.58 -13.26
N TYR A 64 9.78 3.58 -14.09
CA TYR A 64 9.44 2.23 -13.62
C TYR A 64 10.60 1.56 -12.89
N VAL A 65 11.83 1.71 -13.39
CA VAL A 65 13.03 1.16 -12.73
C VAL A 65 13.23 1.82 -11.37
N TRP A 66 13.03 3.13 -11.25
CA TRP A 66 13.11 3.82 -9.97
C TRP A 66 12.05 3.34 -8.97
N ALA A 67 10.80 3.17 -9.42
CA ALA A 67 9.74 2.62 -8.57
C ALA A 67 10.08 1.19 -8.09
N LEU A 68 10.66 0.37 -8.96
CA LEU A 68 11.09 -0.99 -8.61
C LEU A 68 12.27 -0.99 -7.62
N ILE A 69 13.26 -0.11 -7.80
CA ILE A 69 14.39 0.02 -6.87
C ILE A 69 13.88 0.48 -5.50
N ASP A 70 13.00 1.48 -5.44
CA ASP A 70 12.38 1.95 -4.20
C ASP A 70 11.64 0.82 -3.48
N TYR A 71 10.88 0.00 -4.21
CA TYR A 71 10.28 -1.22 -3.68
C TYR A 71 11.32 -2.18 -3.11
N GLN A 72 12.37 -2.50 -3.87
CA GLN A 72 13.41 -3.45 -3.44
C GLN A 72 14.14 -2.98 -2.18
N LEU A 73 14.39 -1.68 -2.04
CA LEU A 73 15.04 -1.10 -0.86
C LEU A 73 14.16 -1.21 0.40
N GLN A 74 12.84 -1.11 0.26
CA GLN A 74 11.89 -1.21 1.37
C GLN A 74 11.39 -2.63 1.62
N HIS A 75 11.65 -3.56 0.71
CA HIS A 75 11.07 -4.91 0.70
C HIS A 75 11.28 -5.66 2.03
N HIS A 76 12.48 -5.58 2.61
CA HIS A 76 12.75 -6.25 3.90
C HIS A 76 11.85 -5.72 5.03
N LYS A 77 11.61 -4.40 5.08
CA LYS A 77 10.73 -3.79 6.08
C LYS A 77 9.28 -4.22 5.85
N LEU A 78 8.83 -4.25 4.60
CA LEU A 78 7.48 -4.67 4.23
C LEU A 78 7.22 -6.13 4.60
N GLN A 79 8.21 -7.03 4.45
CA GLN A 79 8.09 -8.43 4.86
C GLN A 79 7.92 -8.59 6.37
N VAL A 80 8.61 -7.77 7.17
CA VAL A 80 8.47 -7.81 8.64
C VAL A 80 7.07 -7.33 9.06
N GLU A 81 6.54 -6.30 8.39
CA GLU A 81 5.21 -5.78 8.68
C GLU A 81 4.08 -6.72 8.22
N SER A 82 4.25 -7.46 7.13
CA SER A 82 3.26 -8.43 6.64
C SER A 82 3.20 -9.72 7.46
N HIS A 83 4.31 -10.14 8.06
CA HIS A 83 4.37 -11.33 8.93
C HIS A 83 4.18 -11.01 10.41
N ALA A 84 4.04 -9.73 10.78
CA ALA A 84 3.68 -9.37 12.13
C ALA A 84 2.31 -9.98 12.45
N PRO A 85 2.14 -10.65 13.61
CA PRO A 85 0.84 -11.21 13.98
C PRO A 85 -0.20 -10.11 13.89
N ALA A 86 -1.34 -10.39 13.25
CA ALA A 86 -2.48 -9.48 13.23
C ALA A 86 -2.71 -9.04 14.67
N ALA A 87 -2.38 -7.78 14.96
CA ALA A 87 -2.53 -7.23 16.30
C ALA A 87 -3.99 -7.48 16.72
N PRO A 88 -4.22 -7.97 17.95
CA PRO A 88 -5.54 -8.46 18.35
C PRO A 88 -6.58 -7.39 18.05
N ILE A 89 -7.54 -7.74 17.17
CA ILE A 89 -8.66 -6.89 16.80
C ILE A 89 -9.47 -6.67 18.07
N GLY A 90 -9.27 -5.51 18.72
CA GLY A 90 -9.96 -5.25 19.98
C GLY A 90 -9.51 -4.06 20.82
N THR A 91 -8.42 -3.35 20.49
CA THR A 91 -8.09 -2.11 21.21
C THR A 91 -8.19 -0.91 20.29
N ALA A 92 -9.09 0.03 20.62
CA ALA A 92 -9.28 1.29 19.89
C ALA A 92 -7.98 2.10 19.73
N ILE A 93 -7.01 1.85 20.60
CA ILE A 93 -5.66 2.43 20.59
C ILE A 93 -4.86 1.92 19.38
N ASP A 94 -4.99 0.64 19.02
CA ASP A 94 -4.22 0.01 17.94
C ASP A 94 -4.68 0.46 16.54
N GLN A 95 -6.00 0.59 16.33
CA GLN A 95 -6.56 1.17 15.10
C GLN A 95 -6.13 2.63 14.90
N THR A 96 -6.08 3.41 15.99
CA THR A 96 -5.66 4.81 15.95
C THR A 96 -4.16 4.94 15.68
N LEU A 97 -3.34 4.03 16.23
CA LEU A 97 -1.91 3.96 15.99
C LEU A 97 -1.58 3.52 14.56
N ARG A 98 -2.23 2.47 14.03
CA ARG A 98 -2.08 2.06 12.61
C ARG A 98 -2.47 3.19 11.67
N LYS A 99 -3.62 3.85 11.89
CA LYS A 99 -4.05 5.00 11.07
C LYS A 99 -3.05 6.14 11.13
N ARG A 100 -2.50 6.47 12.30
CA ARG A 100 -1.46 7.51 12.45
C ARG A 100 -0.15 7.14 11.78
N SER A 101 0.31 5.90 11.94
CA SER A 101 1.55 5.42 11.33
C SER A 101 1.45 5.47 9.81
N PHE A 102 0.35 4.96 9.25
CA PHE A 102 0.04 5.06 7.82
C PHE A 102 0.01 6.51 7.33
N LEU A 103 -0.74 7.40 8.01
CA LEU A 103 -0.82 8.81 7.61
C LEU A 103 0.52 9.54 7.71
N ASN A 104 1.34 9.22 8.71
CA ASN A 104 2.68 9.79 8.85
C ASN A 104 3.61 9.30 7.75
N HIS A 105 3.51 8.03 7.36
CA HIS A 105 4.25 7.48 6.23
C HIS A 105 3.88 8.19 4.93
N ILE A 106 2.59 8.30 4.60
CA ILE A 106 2.10 9.04 3.42
C ILE A 106 2.59 10.50 3.46
N ARG A 107 2.51 11.18 4.61
CA ARG A 107 3.00 12.56 4.75
C ARG A 107 4.50 12.70 4.56
N ALA A 108 5.29 11.76 5.08
CA ALA A 108 6.73 11.76 4.91
C ALA A 108 7.10 11.63 3.43
N GLU A 109 6.45 10.71 2.72
CA GLU A 109 6.65 10.51 1.29
C GLU A 109 6.29 11.74 0.47
N ASN A 110 5.15 12.36 0.78
CA ASN A 110 4.72 13.60 0.15
C ASN A 110 5.72 14.74 0.39
N ALA A 111 6.32 14.82 1.57
CA ALA A 111 7.32 15.84 1.90
C ALA A 111 8.63 15.64 1.12
N THR A 112 9.04 14.40 0.88
CA THR A 112 10.18 14.08 0.00
C THR A 112 9.88 14.44 -1.45
N LEU A 113 8.72 14.07 -1.99
CA LEU A 113 8.35 14.35 -3.38
C LEU A 113 8.20 15.85 -3.66
N ALA A 114 7.62 16.61 -2.72
CA ALA A 114 7.49 18.06 -2.83
C ALA A 114 8.83 18.83 -2.79
N ARG A 115 9.91 18.19 -2.30
CA ARG A 115 11.27 18.75 -2.32
C ARG A 115 11.98 18.48 -3.63
N THR A 116 11.81 17.30 -4.22
CA THR A 116 12.41 16.91 -5.50
C THR A 116 11.79 17.66 -6.69
N ALA A 117 10.53 18.11 -6.58
CA ALA A 117 9.84 18.86 -7.64
C ALA A 117 10.17 20.37 -7.70
N ARG A 118 11.03 20.91 -6.82
CA ARG A 118 11.39 22.36 -6.76
C ARG A 118 12.83 22.67 -7.19
N THR A 119 13.58 21.69 -7.65
CA THR A 119 14.94 21.82 -8.20
C THR A 119 14.93 21.48 -9.68
#